data_AF-A0AAW9NG70-F1
#
_entry.id   AF-A0AAW9NG70-F1
#
_cell.length_a   1.000
_cell.length_b   1.000
_cell.length_c   1.000
_cell.angle_alpha   90.00
_cell.angle_beta   90.00
_cell.angle_gamma   90.00
#
_symmetry.space_group_name_H-M   'P 1'
#
loop_
_entity.id
_entity.type
_entity.pdbx_description
1 polymer ?
#
loop_
_entity_poly.entity_id
_entity_poly.type
_entity_poly.pdbx_seq_one_letter_code
_entity_poly.pdbx_strand_id
1 'polypeptide(L)'
;MVEFLKFYCLVVAPLLSTFLISFAYVPQIVQNIRTKSVRDLSLGFWVLINAFIVNMIANALYLFLTAPNGLGYLLTEVANGVLAFTVLCQILYYRKKEVAK
;
A
#
# COMPACT_ATOMS: atom_id res chain seq x y z
N MET A 1 12.10 14.20 -25.78
CA MET A 1 12.02 12.82 -25.25
C MET A 1 12.37 12.77 -23.76
N VAL A 2 13.54 13.26 -23.35
CA VAL A 2 13.97 13.26 -21.93
C VAL A 2 13.02 14.04 -21.00
N GLU A 3 12.57 15.24 -21.41
CA GLU A 3 11.66 16.04 -20.58
C GLU A 3 10.27 15.41 -20.40
N PHE A 4 9.75 14.76 -21.45
CA PHE A 4 8.50 13.99 -21.35
C PHE A 4 8.64 12.82 -20.38
N LEU A 5 9.74 12.06 -20.47
CA LEU A 5 10.01 10.94 -19.57
C LEU A 5 10.11 11.40 -18.10
N LYS A 6 10.80 12.52 -17.83
CA LYS A 6 10.85 13.11 -16.49
C LYS A 6 9.47 13.49 -15.97
N PHE A 7 8.66 14.17 -16.77
CA PHE A 7 7.31 14.54 -16.38
C PHE A 7 6.45 13.31 -16.06
N TYR A 8 6.52 12.29 -16.91
CA TYR A 8 5.79 11.05 -16.68
C TYR A 8 6.23 10.36 -15.39
N CYS A 9 7.54 10.15 -15.19
CA CYS A 9 8.06 9.44 -14.03
C CYS A 9 7.87 10.19 -12.70
N LEU A 10 7.95 11.52 -12.70
CA LEU A 10 7.93 12.33 -11.48
C LEU A 10 6.53 12.81 -11.09
N VAL A 11 5.60 12.89 -12.05
CA VAL A 11 4.26 13.47 -11.81
C VAL A 11 3.17 12.46 -12.13
N VAL A 12 3.14 11.94 -13.36
CA VAL A 12 2.02 11.12 -13.83
C VAL A 12 2.01 9.75 -13.18
N ALA A 13 3.14 9.05 -13.20
CA ALA A 13 3.24 7.67 -12.71
C ALA A 13 2.94 7.55 -11.21
N PRO A 14 3.44 8.41 -10.30
CA PRO A 14 3.11 8.33 -8.88
C PRO A 14 1.62 8.60 -8.61
N LEU A 15 1.04 9.63 -9.24
CA LEU A 15 -0.38 9.96 -9.07
C LEU A 15 -1.29 8.83 -9.58
N LEU A 16 -1.00 8.30 -10.77
CA LEU A 16 -1.75 7.18 -11.33
C LEU A 16 -1.60 5.93 -10.46
N SER A 17 -0.38 5.65 -9.97
CA SER A 17 -0.11 4.51 -9.09
C SER A 17 -0.89 4.64 -7.77
N THR A 18 -0.97 5.84 -7.19
CA THR A 18 -1.76 6.12 -5.99
C THR A 18 -3.25 5.80 -6.20
N PHE A 19 -3.80 6.19 -7.36
CA PHE A 19 -5.18 5.89 -7.70
C PHE A 19 -5.38 4.38 -7.89
N LEU A 20 -4.53 3.74 -8.70
CA LEU A 20 -4.64 2.30 -8.99
C LEU A 20 -4.49 1.43 -7.75
N ILE A 21 -3.53 1.74 -6.87
CA ILE A 21 -3.32 0.98 -5.64
C ILE A 21 -4.53 1.14 -4.69
N SER A 22 -5.09 2.36 -4.58
CA SER A 22 -6.30 2.60 -3.80
C SER A 22 -7.48 1.77 -4.32
N PHE A 23 -7.69 1.76 -5.64
CA PHE A 23 -8.75 0.95 -6.27
C PHE A 23 -8.53 -0.56 -6.15
N ALA A 24 -7.28 -1.02 -6.04
CA ALA A 24 -6.99 -2.44 -5.81
C ALA A 24 -7.31 -2.87 -4.37
N TYR A 25 -6.94 -2.05 -3.38
CA TYR A 25 -7.12 -2.38 -1.97
C TYR A 25 -8.55 -2.20 -1.46
N VAL A 26 -9.23 -1.13 -1.87
CA VAL A 26 -10.54 -0.77 -1.31
C VAL A 26 -11.57 -1.89 -1.45
N PRO A 27 -11.75 -2.57 -2.61
CA PRO A 27 -12.67 -3.69 -2.73
C PRO A 27 -12.35 -4.84 -1.78
N GLN A 28 -11.06 -5.18 -1.61
CA GLN A 28 -10.62 -6.24 -0.70
C GLN A 28 -10.90 -5.85 0.77
N ILE A 29 -10.59 -4.62 1.16
CA ILE A 29 -10.86 -4.09 2.51
C ILE A 29 -12.37 -4.15 2.80
N VAL A 30 -13.21 -3.74 1.84
CA VAL A 30 -14.67 -3.79 1.96
C VAL A 30 -15.16 -5.23 2.05
N GLN A 31 -14.62 -6.14 1.24
CA GLN A 31 -14.99 -7.55 1.27
C GLN A 31 -14.63 -8.21 2.61
N ASN A 32 -13.46 -7.92 3.16
CA ASN A 32 -13.03 -8.41 4.47
C ASN A 32 -13.99 -7.93 5.57
N ILE A 33 -14.44 -6.67 5.52
CA ILE A 33 -15.41 -6.12 6.49
C ILE A 33 -16.79 -6.78 6.35
N ARG A 34 -17.27 -6.95 5.12
CA ARG A 34 -18.60 -7.52 4.83
C ARG A 34 -18.68 -8.99 5.20
N THR A 35 -17.69 -9.77 4.80
CA THR A 35 -17.67 -11.23 4.99
C THR A 35 -17.15 -11.63 6.37
N LYS A 36 -16.31 -10.79 6.99
CA LYS A 36 -15.59 -11.09 8.25
C LYS A 36 -14.77 -12.39 8.16
N SER A 37 -14.45 -12.83 6.94
CA SER A 37 -13.67 -14.03 6.64
C SER A 37 -12.37 -13.62 5.97
N VAL A 38 -11.27 -14.18 6.46
CA VAL A 38 -9.88 -13.90 5.99
C VAL A 38 -9.09 -15.21 5.84
N ARG A 39 -9.80 -16.33 5.66
CA ARG A 39 -9.21 -17.68 5.63
C ARG A 39 -8.23 -17.86 4.48
N ASP A 40 -8.57 -17.31 3.33
CA ASP A 40 -7.79 -17.46 2.10
C ASP A 40 -6.61 -16.46 2.00
N LEU A 41 -6.50 -15.53 2.95
CA LEU A 41 -5.43 -14.53 2.97
C LEU A 41 -4.21 -15.04 3.75
N SER A 42 -3.03 -15.12 3.13
CA SER A 42 -1.82 -15.54 3.85
C SER A 42 -1.29 -14.45 4.80
N LEU A 43 -1.27 -14.72 6.11
CA LEU A 43 -0.72 -13.78 7.10
C LEU A 43 0.76 -13.49 6.85
N GLY A 44 1.55 -14.52 6.54
CA GLY A 44 2.98 -14.36 6.26
C GLY A 44 3.23 -13.45 5.06
N PHE A 45 2.45 -13.58 4.00
CA PHE A 45 2.51 -12.69 2.84
C PHE A 45 2.23 -11.24 3.24
N TRP A 46 1.17 -10.98 4.00
CA TRP A 46 0.79 -9.62 4.39
C TRP A 46 1.78 -8.99 5.39
N VAL A 47 2.42 -9.78 6.25
CA VAL A 47 3.53 -9.31 7.09
C VAL A 47 4.73 -8.90 6.23
N LEU A 48 5.11 -9.74 5.27
CA LEU A 48 6.24 -9.43 4.37
C LEU A 48 5.96 -8.22 3.47
N ILE A 49 4.74 -8.08 2.94
CA ILE A 49 4.35 -6.88 2.17
C ILE A 49 4.45 -5.62 3.03
N ASN A 50 3.98 -5.66 4.28
CA ASN A 50 4.08 -4.49 5.15
C ASN A 50 5.55 -4.15 5.48
N ALA A 51 6.38 -5.16 5.74
CA ALA A 51 7.82 -4.95 5.94
C ALA A 51 8.49 -4.35 4.68
N PHE A 52 8.15 -4.84 3.50
CA PHE A 52 8.60 -4.28 2.23
C PHE A 52 8.17 -2.81 2.07
N ILE A 53 6.90 -2.49 2.31
CA ILE A 53 6.39 -1.12 2.16
C ILE A 53 7.04 -0.16 3.18
N VAL A 54 7.33 -0.60 4.41
CA VAL A 54 8.08 0.23 5.37
C VAL A 54 9.45 0.63 4.80
N ASN A 55 10.16 -0.30 4.15
CA ASN A 55 11.42 0.01 3.48
C ASN A 55 11.22 0.97 2.29
N MET A 56 10.15 0.80 1.53
CA MET A 56 9.80 1.69 0.42
C MET A 56 9.45 3.11 0.89
N ILE A 57 8.71 3.25 2.00
CA ILE A 57 8.42 4.55 2.61
C ILE A 57 9.71 5.22 3.10
N ALA A 58 10.63 4.47 3.72
CA ALA A 58 11.93 5.01 4.14
C ALA A 58 12.75 5.52 2.93
N ASN A 59 12.76 4.75 1.82
CA ASN A 59 13.37 5.17 0.57
C ASN A 59 12.69 6.41 -0.04
N ALA A 60 11.35 6.44 -0.05
CA ALA A 60 10.59 7.55 -0.56
C ALA A 60 10.79 8.83 0.26
N LEU A 61 10.92 8.70 1.59
CA LEU A 61 11.25 9.81 2.47
C LEU A 61 12.65 10.36 2.17
N TYR A 62 13.65 9.49 1.99
CA TYR A 62 14.99 9.92 1.59
C TYR A 62 14.92 10.71 0.26
N LEU A 63 14.25 10.17 -0.76
CA LEU A 63 14.10 10.84 -2.06
C LEU A 63 13.31 12.15 -1.97
N PHE A 64 12.30 12.24 -1.10
CA PHE A 64 11.58 13.49 -0.85
C PHE A 64 12.50 14.59 -0.28
N LEU A 65 13.46 14.21 0.58
CA LEU A 65 14.38 15.14 1.20
C LEU A 65 15.58 15.50 0.32
N THR A 66 16.01 14.59 -0.57
CA THR A 66 17.25 14.77 -1.35
C THR A 66 17.04 15.04 -2.84
N ALA A 67 15.87 14.70 -3.40
CA ALA A 67 15.61 14.79 -4.83
C ALA A 67 14.47 15.78 -5.14
N PRO A 68 14.56 16.53 -6.26
CA PRO A 68 13.46 17.36 -6.72
C PRO A 68 12.23 16.49 -7.04
N ASN A 69 11.05 16.92 -6.57
CA ASN A 69 9.75 16.30 -6.82
C ASN A 69 9.52 14.91 -6.19
N GLY A 70 10.21 14.56 -5.10
CA GLY A 70 9.99 13.27 -4.41
C GLY A 70 8.64 13.13 -3.69
N LEU A 71 7.84 14.21 -3.57
CA LEU A 71 6.58 14.21 -2.83
C LEU A 71 5.56 13.20 -3.37
N GLY A 72 5.42 13.09 -4.70
CA GLY A 72 4.45 12.19 -5.32
C GLY A 72 4.71 10.73 -4.98
N TYR A 73 5.98 10.32 -4.99
CA TYR A 73 6.39 8.98 -4.62
C TYR A 73 6.15 8.70 -3.13
N LEU A 74 6.50 9.64 -2.25
CA LEU A 74 6.23 9.53 -0.81
C LEU A 74 4.72 9.36 -0.52
N LEU A 75 3.87 10.16 -1.14
CA LEU A 75 2.41 10.04 -0.98
C LEU A 75 1.89 8.68 -1.46
N THR A 76 2.43 8.18 -2.57
CA THR A 76 2.06 6.87 -3.12
C THR A 76 2.39 5.75 -2.13
N GLU A 77 3.62 5.73 -1.60
CA GLU A 77 4.06 4.68 -0.68
C GLU A 77 3.38 4.77 0.69
N VAL A 78 3.09 5.98 1.19
CA VAL A 78 2.30 6.15 2.42
C VAL A 78 0.87 5.64 2.22
N ALA A 79 0.21 5.98 1.11
CA ALA A 79 -1.13 5.48 0.81
C ALA A 79 -1.14 3.95 0.70
N ASN A 80 -0.18 3.37 -0.03
CA ASN A 80 0.02 1.92 -0.13
C ASN A 80 0.21 1.29 1.27
N GLY A 81 1.06 1.90 2.10
CA GLY A 81 1.33 1.44 3.47
C GLY A 81 0.09 1.41 4.35
N VAL A 82 -0.71 2.49 4.35
CA VAL A 82 -1.95 2.57 5.14
C VAL A 82 -2.94 1.48 4.70
N LEU A 83 -3.10 1.28 3.40
CA LEU A 83 -4.03 0.29 2.85
C LEU A 83 -3.58 -1.14 3.13
N ALA A 84 -2.30 -1.45 2.91
CA ALA A 84 -1.71 -2.75 3.21
C ALA A 84 -1.75 -3.07 4.71
N PHE A 85 -1.50 -2.08 5.56
CA PHE A 85 -1.57 -2.23 7.01
C PHE A 85 -3.02 -2.47 7.48
N THR A 86 -3.99 -1.80 6.84
CA THR A 86 -5.42 -2.03 7.10
C THR A 86 -5.80 -3.48 6.84
N VAL A 87 -5.36 -4.06 5.71
CA VAL A 87 -5.62 -5.48 5.41
C VAL A 87 -4.94 -6.40 6.42
N LEU A 88 -3.69 -6.12 6.82
CA LEU A 88 -3.00 -6.90 7.85
C LEU A 88 -3.76 -6.88 9.19
N CYS A 89 -4.22 -5.70 9.63
CA CYS A 89 -5.04 -5.55 10.83
C CYS A 89 -6.35 -6.35 10.74
N GLN A 90 -7.01 -6.34 9.59
CA GLN A 90 -8.21 -7.15 9.35
C GLN A 90 -7.92 -8.66 9.48
N ILE A 91 -6.79 -9.12 8.93
CA ILE A 91 -6.39 -10.53 9.04
C ILE A 91 -6.17 -10.92 10.49
N LEU A 92 -5.39 -10.12 11.24
CA LEU A 92 -5.11 -10.38 12.65
C LEU A 92 -6.39 -10.38 13.50
N TYR A 93 -7.29 -9.42 13.26
CA TYR A 93 -8.54 -9.29 14.01
C TYR A 93 -9.53 -10.42 13.71
N TYR A 94 -9.84 -10.68 12.43
CA TYR A 94 -10.85 -11.66 12.05
C TYR A 94 -10.38 -13.09 12.25
N ARG A 95 -9.09 -13.41 12.01
CA ARG A 95 -8.55 -14.75 12.24
C ARG A 95 -8.62 -15.16 13.71
N LYS A 96 -8.32 -14.26 14.64
CA LYS A 96 -8.47 -14.52 16.08
C LYS A 96 -9.92 -14.88 16.43
N LYS A 97 -10.89 -14.21 15.81
CA LYS A 97 -12.32 -14.46 16.03
C LYS A 97 -12.80 -15.78 15.43
N GLU A 98 -12.20 -16.23 14.33
CA GLU A 98 -12.51 -17.54 13.73
C GLU A 98 -11.98 -18.71 14.57
N VAL A 99 -10.78 -18.58 15.15
CA VAL A 99 -10.19 -19.61 16.02
C VAL A 99 -10.90 -19.71 17.37
N ALA A 100 -11.51 -18.62 17.85
CA ALA A 100 -12.24 -18.60 19.11
C ALA A 100 -13.69 -19.11 19.03
N LYS A 101 -14.17 -19.46 17.82
CA LYS A 101 -15.48 -20.07 17.58
C LYS A 101 -15.34 -21.57 17.44
#